data_AF-A0A7A6NE22-F1
#
_entry.id   AF-A0A7A6NE22-F1
#
_cell.length_a   1.000
_cell.length_b   1.000
_cell.length_c   1.000
_cell.angle_alpha   90.00
_cell.angle_beta   90.00
_cell.angle_gamma   90.00
#
_symmetry.space_group_name_H-M   'P 1'
#
loop_
_entity.id
_entity.type
_entity.pdbx_description
1 polymer ?
#
loop_
_entity_poly.entity_id
_entity_poly.type
_entity_poly.pdbx_seq_one_letter_code
_entity_poly.pdbx_strand_id
1 'polypeptide(L)'
;MKKLITANDIREAHARGELAMSVVLRASIITPEAREVADLLGFTITECDESIPVTASVPASASADKTESQRIRETIIAQLPEGQFTESLVAQLMEKVMK
;
A
#
# COMPACT_ATOMS: atom_id res chain seq x y z
N MET A 1 -21.49 19.01 0.99
CA MET A 1 -21.96 18.23 -0.17
C MET A 1 -20.78 17.42 -0.68
N LYS A 2 -20.94 16.11 -0.94
CA LYS A 2 -19.86 15.26 -1.49
C LYS A 2 -19.80 15.40 -3.01
N LYS A 3 -18.61 15.27 -3.60
CA LYS A 3 -18.42 15.22 -5.05
C LYS A 3 -18.59 13.78 -5.54
N LEU A 4 -19.30 13.57 -6.65
CA LEU A 4 -19.44 12.25 -7.26
C LEU A 4 -18.43 12.15 -8.42
N ILE A 5 -17.66 11.07 -8.45
CA ILE A 5 -16.71 10.77 -9.52
C ILE A 5 -17.23 9.55 -10.25
N THR A 6 -17.48 9.74 -11.54
CA THR A 6 -18.09 8.78 -12.44
C THR A 6 -17.10 8.31 -13.50
N ALA A 7 -17.46 7.26 -14.23
CA ALA A 7 -16.72 6.80 -15.39
C ALA A 7 -16.49 7.90 -16.45
N ASN A 8 -17.42 8.86 -16.58
CA ASN A 8 -17.25 9.95 -17.53
C ASN A 8 -16.11 10.88 -17.11
N ASP A 9 -16.01 11.19 -15.82
CA ASP A 9 -14.93 12.04 -15.28
C ASP A 9 -13.55 11.43 -15.55
N ILE A 10 -13.41 10.10 -15.43
CA ILE A 10 -12.16 9.39 -15.74
C ILE A 10 -11.85 9.45 -17.24
N ARG A 11 -12.84 9.24 -18.11
CA ARG A 11 -12.66 9.33 -19.57
C ARG A 11 -12.28 10.74 -20.00
N GLU A 12 -12.90 11.75 -19.40
CA GLU A 12 -12.57 13.15 -19.66
C GLU A 12 -11.15 13.49 -19.19
N ALA A 13 -10.76 13.06 -17.98
CA ALA A 13 -9.41 13.24 -17.48
C ALA A 13 -8.37 12.57 -18.40
N HIS A 14 -8.63 11.33 -18.80
CA HIS A 14 -7.79 10.61 -19.76
C HIS A 14 -7.74 11.32 -21.13
N ALA A 15 -8.86 11.83 -21.63
CA ALA A 15 -8.92 12.59 -22.89
C ALA A 15 -8.16 13.92 -22.80
N ARG A 16 -8.05 14.52 -21.61
CA ARG A 16 -7.18 15.67 -21.34
C ARG A 16 -5.69 15.30 -21.24
N GLY A 17 -5.35 14.01 -21.27
CA GLY A 17 -3.98 13.50 -21.10
C GLY A 17 -3.56 13.30 -19.64
N GLU A 18 -4.51 13.37 -18.70
CA GLU A 18 -4.25 13.00 -17.30
C GLU A 18 -4.28 11.47 -17.19
N LEU A 19 -3.28 10.87 -16.55
CA LEU A 19 -3.21 9.43 -16.30
C LEU A 19 -3.36 9.08 -14.82
N ALA A 20 -3.52 10.09 -13.98
CA ALA A 20 -3.71 9.91 -12.54
C ALA A 20 -4.52 11.07 -11.96
N MET A 21 -5.33 10.78 -10.95
CA MET A 21 -5.97 11.81 -10.15
C MET A 21 -5.91 11.46 -8.67
N SER A 22 -5.85 12.50 -7.84
CA SER A 22 -5.93 12.36 -6.40
C SER A 22 -7.33 12.70 -5.92
N VAL A 23 -7.92 11.79 -5.15
CA VAL A 23 -9.30 11.89 -4.66
C VAL A 23 -9.31 11.75 -3.15
N VAL A 24 -9.95 12.69 -2.47
CA VAL A 24 -10.20 12.60 -1.03
C VAL A 24 -11.51 11.85 -0.80
N LEU A 25 -11.45 10.57 -0.40
CA LEU A 25 -12.64 9.72 -0.18
C LEU A 25 -13.63 10.29 0.84
N ARG A 26 -13.15 11.11 1.78
CA ARG A 26 -14.03 11.79 2.75
C ARG A 26 -14.94 12.83 2.10
N ALA A 27 -14.47 13.48 1.04
CA ALA A 27 -15.16 14.54 0.31
C ALA A 27 -15.78 14.06 -1.03
N SER A 28 -15.38 12.89 -1.51
CA SER A 28 -15.76 12.35 -2.82
C SER A 28 -16.29 10.92 -2.75
N ILE A 29 -17.23 10.59 -3.61
CA ILE A 29 -17.77 9.25 -3.81
C ILE A 29 -17.32 8.79 -5.19
N ILE A 30 -16.64 7.66 -5.27
CA ILE A 30 -16.22 7.06 -6.54
C ILE A 30 -17.23 5.96 -6.87
N THR A 31 -17.84 6.01 -8.05
CA THR A 31 -18.72 4.94 -8.49
C THR A 31 -17.91 3.70 -8.90
N PRO A 32 -18.44 2.47 -8.75
CA PRO A 32 -17.73 1.26 -9.15
C PRO A 32 -17.34 1.28 -10.63
N GLU A 33 -18.19 1.83 -11.50
CA GLU A 33 -17.91 1.94 -12.94
C GLU A 33 -16.72 2.86 -13.22
N ALA A 34 -16.47 3.86 -12.37
CA ALA A 34 -15.31 4.73 -12.51
C ALA A 34 -14.00 3.98 -12.26
N ARG A 35 -13.98 3.06 -11.29
CA ARG A 35 -12.82 2.20 -11.01
C ARG A 35 -12.55 1.24 -12.17
N GLU A 36 -13.58 0.58 -12.68
CA GLU A 36 -13.44 -0.33 -13.83
C GLU A 36 -12.86 0.38 -15.07
N VAL A 37 -13.34 1.60 -15.35
CA VAL A 37 -12.83 2.41 -16.47
C VAL A 37 -11.41 2.90 -16.20
N ALA A 38 -11.08 3.22 -14.96
CA ALA A 38 -9.73 3.61 -14.57
C ALA A 38 -8.74 2.45 -14.78
N ASP A 39 -9.09 1.23 -14.35
CA ASP A 39 -8.27 0.05 -14.56
C ASP A 39 -8.08 -0.27 -16.05
N LEU A 40 -9.14 -0.15 -16.85
CA LEU A 40 -9.09 -0.40 -18.30
C LEU A 40 -8.23 0.62 -19.06
N LEU A 41 -8.26 1.88 -18.64
CA LEU A 41 -7.50 2.98 -19.27
C LEU A 41 -6.09 3.13 -18.67
N GLY A 42 -5.74 2.36 -17.63
CA GLY A 42 -4.50 2.54 -16.88
C GLY A 42 -4.45 3.86 -16.11
N PHE A 43 -5.61 4.42 -15.77
CA PHE A 43 -5.74 5.67 -15.02
C PHE A 43 -5.60 5.40 -13.52
N THR A 44 -4.63 6.02 -12.86
CA THR A 44 -4.33 5.78 -11.45
C THR A 44 -5.15 6.69 -10.54
N ILE A 45 -6.13 6.14 -9.82
CA ILE A 45 -6.87 6.88 -8.79
C ILE A 45 -6.13 6.74 -7.47
N THR A 46 -5.54 7.83 -6.98
CA THR A 46 -4.85 7.89 -5.68
C THR A 46 -5.79 8.41 -4.61
N GLU A 47 -6.01 7.61 -3.57
CA GLU A 47 -6.89 7.96 -2.46
C GLU A 47 -6.08 8.74 -1.40
N CYS A 48 -6.26 10.06 -1.35
CA CYS A 48 -5.61 10.90 -0.34
C CYS A 48 -6.49 10.97 0.90
N ASP A 49 -6.16 10.15 1.90
CA ASP A 49 -6.57 10.38 3.28
C ASP A 49 -5.63 11.40 3.91
N GLU A 50 -6.15 12.40 4.64
CA GLU A 50 -5.35 13.46 5.29
C GLU A 50 -4.43 12.93 6.43
N SER A 51 -4.16 11.63 6.47
CA SER A 51 -3.41 10.96 7.53
C SER A 51 -2.09 10.35 7.08
N ILE A 52 -1.58 10.58 5.86
CA ILE A 52 -0.23 10.15 5.49
C ILE A 52 0.33 10.96 4.31
N PRO A 53 1.54 11.55 4.43
CA PRO A 53 2.18 12.25 3.34
C PRO A 53 2.59 11.24 2.25
N VAL A 54 2.18 11.55 1.03
CA VAL A 54 2.87 11.35 -0.26
C VAL A 54 4.12 10.47 -0.17
N THR A 55 4.02 9.23 -0.67
CA THR A 55 5.16 8.50 -1.25
C THR A 55 4.86 8.22 -2.72
N ALA A 56 4.79 9.30 -3.51
CA ALA A 56 4.98 9.17 -4.95
C ALA A 56 6.45 8.82 -5.21
N SER A 57 6.64 7.80 -6.05
CA SER A 57 7.85 7.50 -6.82
C SER A 57 8.93 6.64 -6.16
N VAL A 58 8.74 5.32 -6.17
CA VAL A 58 9.77 4.38 -6.66
C VAL A 58 9.10 3.17 -7.34
N PRO A 59 9.14 3.02 -8.68
CA PRO A 59 8.95 1.73 -9.32
C PRO A 59 10.31 1.23 -9.82
N ALA A 60 10.95 0.35 -9.07
CA ALA A 60 11.85 -0.68 -9.61
C ALA A 60 12.43 -1.54 -8.48
N SER A 61 12.10 -2.82 -8.53
CA SER A 61 12.92 -3.95 -8.07
C SER A 61 13.44 -3.92 -6.63
N ALA A 62 12.68 -4.54 -5.72
CA ALA A 62 13.28 -5.43 -4.72
C ALA A 62 12.23 -6.36 -4.10
N SER A 63 12.49 -7.66 -4.26
CA SER A 63 12.13 -8.75 -3.34
C SER A 63 10.64 -8.98 -3.07
N ALA A 64 10.03 -9.92 -3.78
CA ALA A 64 10.05 -11.35 -3.41
C ALA A 64 9.21 -11.62 -2.16
N ASP A 65 8.13 -12.39 -2.34
CA ASP A 65 7.73 -13.46 -1.42
C ASP A 65 8.05 -13.22 0.06
N LYS A 66 7.43 -12.18 0.67
CA LYS A 66 7.46 -12.07 2.13
C LYS A 66 6.41 -13.01 2.70
N THR A 67 6.75 -14.30 2.68
CA THR A 67 6.05 -15.37 3.39
C THR A 67 5.78 -14.90 4.82
N GLU A 68 4.67 -15.31 5.42
CA GLU A 68 4.28 -15.01 6.80
C GLU A 68 5.45 -15.02 7.81
N SER A 69 6.41 -15.93 7.62
CA SER A 69 7.68 -16.04 8.34
C SER A 69 8.48 -14.72 8.44
N GLN A 70 8.48 -13.89 7.41
CA GLN A 70 9.18 -12.61 7.40
C GLN A 70 8.45 -11.55 8.22
N ARG A 71 7.10 -11.57 8.23
CA ARG A 71 6.29 -10.72 9.12
C ARG A 71 6.48 -11.09 10.59
N ILE A 72 6.57 -12.38 10.87
CA ILE A 72 6.84 -12.90 12.23
C ILE A 72 8.26 -12.48 12.67
N ARG A 73 9.26 -12.60 11.79
CA ARG A 73 10.66 -12.22 12.08
C ARG A 73 10.80 -10.73 12.39
N GLU A 74 10.16 -9.86 11.60
CA GLU A 74 10.19 -8.41 11.82
C GLU A 74 9.51 -8.02 13.13
N THR A 75 8.38 -8.67 13.48
CA THR A 75 7.66 -8.43 14.74
C THR A 75 8.50 -8.82 15.97
N ILE A 76 9.18 -9.96 15.90
CA ILE A 76 10.04 -10.44 17.00
C ILE A 76 11.22 -9.49 17.21
N ILE A 77 11.86 -9.02 16.14
CA ILE A 77 12.97 -8.06 16.24
C ILE A 77 12.48 -6.73 16.83
N ALA A 78 11.31 -6.23 16.41
CA ALA A 78 10.75 -4.98 16.92
C ALA A 78 10.32 -5.04 18.39
N GLN A 79 9.98 -6.21 18.91
CA GLN A 79 9.62 -6.42 20.32
C GLN A 79 10.84 -6.70 21.22
N LEU A 80 12.03 -6.92 20.65
CA LEU A 80 13.25 -7.14 21.42
C LEU A 80 14.05 -5.84 21.57
N PRO A 81 14.45 -5.42 22.79
CA PRO A 81 15.28 -4.25 23.00
C PRO A 81 16.65 -4.42 22.33
N GLU A 82 17.07 -3.44 21.53
CA GLU A 82 18.39 -3.45 20.88
C GLU A 82 19.50 -3.39 21.94
N GLY A 83 20.33 -4.44 22.01
CA GLY A 83 21.57 -4.42 22.81
C GLY A 83 21.92 -5.67 23.62
N GLN A 84 21.10 -6.73 23.67
CA GLN A 84 21.47 -7.98 24.35
C GLN A 84 20.95 -9.26 23.67
N PHE A 85 21.15 -9.39 22.36
CA PHE A 85 20.95 -10.70 21.74
C PHE A 85 22.00 -10.96 20.67
N THR A 86 22.69 -12.10 20.81
CA THR A 86 23.51 -12.67 19.75
C THR A 86 22.63 -13.57 18.90
N GLU A 87 22.93 -13.66 17.61
CA GLU A 87 22.20 -14.49 16.64
C GLU A 87 22.06 -15.95 17.11
N SER A 88 23.05 -16.45 17.86
CA SER A 88 23.05 -17.78 18.49
C SER A 88 21.93 -17.97 19.53
N LEU A 89 21.60 -16.93 20.31
CA LEU A 89 20.57 -17.01 21.35
C LEU A 89 19.18 -17.09 20.74
N VAL A 90 18.97 -16.40 19.61
CA VAL A 90 17.73 -16.44 18.84
C VAL A 90 17.51 -17.83 18.25
N ALA A 91 18.56 -18.44 17.68
CA ALA A 91 18.50 -19.81 17.16
C ALA A 91 18.11 -20.83 18.25
N GLN A 92 18.70 -20.71 19.45
CA GLN A 92 18.36 -21.59 20.59
C GLN A 92 16.94 -21.38 21.11
N LEU A 93 16.43 -20.15 21.12
CA LEU A 93 15.05 -19.89 21.52
C LEU A 93 14.04 -20.51 20.55
N MET A 94 14.32 -20.43 19.24
CA MET A 94 13.46 -21.05 18.23
C MET A 94 13.44 -22.57 18.34
N GLU A 95 14.58 -23.21 18.55
CA GLU A 95 14.67 -24.67 18.75
C GLU A 95 13.89 -25.11 20.00
N LYS A 96 13.95 -24.31 21.07
CA LYS A 96 13.25 -24.60 22.33
C LYS A 96 11.73 -24.40 22.27
N VAL A 97 11.24 -23.49 21.43
CA VAL A 97 9.79 -23.27 21.25
C VAL A 97 9.17 -24.34 20.34
N MET A 98 9.95 -24.90 19.42
CA MET A 98 9.47 -25.91 18.45
C MET A 98 9.56 -27.36 18.96
N LYS A 99 9.90 -27.58 20.24
CA LYS A 99 10.01 -28.90 20.86
C LYS A 99 9.06 -29.03 22.04
#